data_AF-A0A7C1GKF8-F1
#
_entry.id   AF-A0A7C1GKF8-F1
#
_cell.length_a   1.000
_cell.length_b   1.000
_cell.length_c   1.000
_cell.angle_alpha   90.00
_cell.angle_beta   90.00
_cell.angle_gamma   90.00
#
_symmetry.space_group_name_H-M   'P 1'
#
loop_
_entity.id
_entity.type
_entity.pdbx_description
1 polymer ?
#
loop_
_entity_poly.entity_id
_entity_poly.type
_entity_poly.pdbx_seq_one_letter_code
_entity_poly.pdbx_strand_id
1 'polypeptide(L)'
;IIMLFVAGIKIKFLVFTFLAGLSSVPVLWIFLKDYQKNRLILFLNPNLDPLGGGYNVIQSRIAIGSGGFLGNGIFSGLQSQLNFLPAQHTDFVFSVVGEELGFVGTILLLGLYAIILWRGIKIALEARDLLGSLLATGAVSFLFFHIVVNIGMAMGMLPATGIPLPFLSYGGSFMISNLIVIGILLNVELHKVKW
;
A
#
# COMPACT_ATOMS: atom_id res chain seq x y z
N ILE A 1 -12.19 -3.75 -10.20
CA ILE A 1 -13.35 -3.37 -9.36
C ILE A 1 -13.58 -1.86 -9.39
N ILE A 2 -12.62 -1.03 -8.97
CA ILE A 2 -12.80 0.44 -8.97
C ILE A 2 -13.10 0.99 -10.38
N MET A 3 -12.36 0.56 -11.41
CA MET A 3 -12.67 0.94 -12.80
C MET A 3 -14.07 0.49 -13.27
N LEU A 4 -14.55 -0.67 -12.80
CA LEU A 4 -15.90 -1.16 -13.13
C LEU A 4 -16.98 -0.28 -12.49
N PHE A 5 -16.74 0.20 -11.28
CA PHE A 5 -17.60 1.17 -10.61
C PHE A 5 -17.66 2.49 -11.37
N VAL A 6 -16.50 3.03 -11.78
CA VAL A 6 -16.42 4.27 -12.57
C VAL A 6 -17.04 4.11 -13.96
N ALA A 7 -16.94 2.93 -14.58
CA ALA A 7 -17.61 2.62 -15.85
C ALA A 7 -19.16 2.57 -15.75
N GLY A 8 -19.74 2.80 -14.57
CA GLY A 8 -21.20 2.90 -14.39
C GLY A 8 -21.90 1.57 -14.13
N ILE A 9 -21.18 0.52 -13.74
CA ILE A 9 -21.81 -0.75 -13.34
C ILE A 9 -22.64 -0.51 -12.08
N LYS A 10 -23.89 -1.01 -12.08
CA LYS A 10 -24.80 -0.89 -10.94
C LYS A 10 -24.13 -1.44 -9.68
N ILE A 11 -24.13 -0.66 -8.60
CA ILE A 11 -23.51 -1.00 -7.31
C ILE A 11 -23.95 -2.39 -6.79
N LYS A 12 -25.19 -2.81 -7.10
CA LYS A 12 -25.74 -4.12 -6.75
C LYS A 12 -24.84 -5.28 -7.25
N PHE A 13 -24.29 -5.18 -8.45
CA PHE A 13 -23.40 -6.22 -8.98
C PHE A 13 -22.03 -6.22 -8.29
N LEU A 14 -21.52 -5.05 -7.92
CA LEU A 14 -20.28 -4.95 -7.15
C LEU A 14 -20.42 -5.55 -5.75
N VAL A 15 -21.51 -5.22 -5.06
CA VAL A 15 -21.84 -5.80 -3.74
C VAL A 15 -22.04 -7.31 -3.86
N PHE A 16 -22.76 -7.78 -4.89
CA PHE A 16 -22.95 -9.20 -5.13
C PHE A 16 -21.63 -9.94 -5.33
N THR A 17 -20.73 -9.43 -6.18
CA THR A 17 -19.40 -10.02 -6.41
C THR A 17 -18.57 -10.04 -5.13
N PHE A 18 -18.62 -8.97 -4.33
CA PHE A 18 -17.93 -8.91 -3.05
C PHE A 18 -18.46 -9.95 -2.05
N LEU A 19 -19.79 -10.05 -1.91
CA LEU A 19 -20.44 -11.03 -1.02
C LEU A 19 -20.22 -12.47 -1.48
N ALA A 20 -20.25 -12.73 -2.79
CA ALA A 20 -19.93 -14.03 -3.36
C ALA A 20 -18.47 -14.41 -3.05
N GLY A 21 -17.54 -13.47 -3.20
CA GLY A 21 -16.14 -13.64 -2.81
C GLY A 21 -16.00 -13.97 -1.32
N LEU A 22 -16.66 -13.22 -0.44
CA LEU A 22 -16.62 -13.45 1.00
C LEU A 22 -17.23 -14.81 1.40
N SER A 23 -18.32 -15.19 0.76
CA SER A 23 -18.99 -16.48 1.00
C SER A 23 -18.15 -17.68 0.56
N SER A 24 -17.21 -17.48 -0.36
CA SER A 24 -16.29 -18.53 -0.82
C SER A 24 -15.12 -18.80 0.16
N VAL A 25 -14.91 -17.95 1.17
CA VAL A 25 -13.77 -18.05 2.10
C VAL A 25 -13.67 -19.41 2.81
N PRO A 26 -14.76 -20.01 3.34
CA PRO A 26 -14.67 -21.33 3.98
C PRO A 26 -14.25 -22.44 3.02
N VAL A 27 -14.70 -22.36 1.76
CA VAL A 27 -14.33 -23.32 0.71
C VAL A 27 -12.85 -23.15 0.36
N LEU A 28 -12.40 -21.90 0.16
CA LEU A 28 -11.01 -21.59 -0.11
C LEU A 28 -10.09 -22.09 1.01
N TRP A 29 -10.50 -21.99 2.27
CA TRP A 29 -9.72 -22.48 3.42
C TRP A 29 -9.35 -23.96 3.32
N ILE A 30 -10.25 -24.79 2.79
CA ILE A 30 -10.02 -26.23 2.63
C ILE A 30 -8.91 -26.48 1.59
N PHE A 31 -8.86 -25.66 0.54
CA PHE A 31 -7.88 -25.77 -0.54
C PHE A 31 -6.53 -25.08 -0.26
N LEU A 32 -6.43 -24.27 0.80
CA LEU A 32 -5.18 -23.61 1.17
C LEU A 32 -4.15 -24.62 1.68
N LYS A 33 -2.92 -24.48 1.20
CA LYS A 33 -1.74 -25.19 1.73
C LYS A 33 -1.43 -24.70 3.14
N ASP A 34 -0.76 -25.53 3.94
CA ASP A 34 -0.49 -25.21 5.35
C ASP A 34 0.32 -23.92 5.54
N TYR A 35 1.30 -23.63 4.66
CA TYR A 35 2.03 -22.35 4.71
C TYR A 35 1.12 -21.13 4.44
N GLN A 36 0.06 -21.28 3.64
CA GLN A 36 -0.88 -20.20 3.33
C GLN A 36 -1.81 -19.95 4.51
N LYS A 37 -2.28 -21.02 5.16
CA LYS A 37 -3.04 -20.95 6.42
C LYS A 37 -2.20 -20.31 7.51
N ASN A 38 -0.93 -20.70 7.63
CA ASN A 38 -0.01 -20.12 8.61
C ASN A 38 0.17 -18.61 8.40
N ARG A 39 0.25 -18.10 7.17
CA ARG A 39 0.30 -16.64 6.93
C ARG A 39 -0.95 -15.90 7.43
N LEU A 40 -2.14 -16.50 7.29
CA LEU A 40 -3.38 -15.91 7.79
C LEU A 40 -3.47 -15.97 9.32
N ILE A 41 -3.06 -17.09 9.92
CA ILE A 41 -3.04 -17.28 11.37
C ILE A 41 -2.02 -16.33 12.02
N LEU A 42 -0.82 -16.21 11.45
CA LEU A 42 0.23 -15.30 11.93
C LEU A 42 -0.11 -13.83 11.70
N PHE A 43 -0.94 -13.50 10.71
CA PHE A 43 -1.50 -12.16 10.60
C PHE A 43 -2.44 -11.85 11.78
N LEU A 44 -3.35 -12.77 12.12
CA LEU A 44 -4.29 -12.58 13.24
C LEU A 44 -3.58 -12.56 14.59
N ASN A 45 -2.58 -13.42 14.77
CA ASN A 45 -1.77 -13.46 15.98
C ASN A 45 -0.29 -13.67 15.64
N PRO A 46 0.48 -12.58 15.45
CA PRO A 46 1.90 -12.69 15.12
C PRO A 46 2.74 -13.23 16.28
N ASN A 47 2.23 -13.22 17.51
CA ASN A 47 2.94 -13.75 18.67
C ASN A 47 3.00 -15.28 18.71
N LEU A 48 2.29 -15.97 17.81
CA LEU A 48 2.37 -17.44 17.70
C LEU A 48 3.71 -17.90 17.14
N ASP A 49 4.38 -17.07 16.35
CA ASP A 49 5.72 -17.32 15.83
C ASP A 49 6.51 -15.99 15.77
N PRO A 50 6.96 -15.49 16.94
CA PRO A 50 7.57 -14.17 17.05
C PRO A 50 8.97 -14.10 16.46
N LEU A 51 9.64 -15.24 16.25
CA LEU A 51 10.98 -15.33 15.64
C LEU A 51 10.94 -15.74 14.17
N GLY A 52 9.83 -16.32 13.70
CA GLY A 52 9.63 -16.68 12.30
C GLY A 52 8.68 -15.73 11.57
N GLY A 53 7.52 -16.21 11.16
CA GLY A 53 6.64 -15.48 10.23
C GLY A 53 6.02 -14.19 10.79
N GLY A 54 5.94 -14.04 12.12
CA GLY A 54 5.46 -12.83 12.79
C GLY A 54 6.54 -11.78 13.06
N TYR A 55 7.81 -12.15 12.96
CA TYR A 55 8.96 -11.33 13.39
C TYR A 55 8.99 -9.95 12.73
N ASN A 56 8.90 -9.89 11.39
CA ASN A 56 8.95 -8.63 10.65
C ASN A 56 7.83 -7.66 11.04
N VAL A 57 6.61 -8.18 11.27
CA VAL A 57 5.45 -7.37 11.65
C VAL A 57 5.61 -6.85 13.08
N ILE A 58 6.12 -7.66 13.99
CA ILE A 58 6.37 -7.25 15.38
C ILE A 58 7.46 -6.17 15.42
N GLN A 59 8.59 -6.40 14.75
CA GLN A 59 9.68 -5.42 14.72
C GLN A 59 9.27 -4.12 14.02
N SER A 60 8.47 -4.20 12.95
CA SER A 60 7.96 -3.01 12.27
C SER A 60 7.11 -2.13 13.21
N ARG A 61 6.24 -2.75 14.02
CA ARG A 61 5.47 -2.02 15.05
C ARG A 61 6.34 -1.40 16.12
N ILE A 62 7.37 -2.12 16.59
CA ILE A 62 8.31 -1.62 17.60
C ILE A 62 9.07 -0.40 17.05
N ALA A 63 9.55 -0.48 15.80
CA ALA A 63 10.26 0.62 15.14
C ALA A 63 9.37 1.87 14.96
N ILE A 64 8.12 1.70 14.52
CA ILE A 64 7.17 2.82 14.43
C ILE A 64 6.91 3.41 15.82
N GLY A 65 6.79 2.57 16.85
CA GLY A 65 6.58 3.00 18.23
C GLY A 65 7.77 3.73 18.84
N SER A 66 9.01 3.34 18.49
CA SER A 66 10.23 3.94 19.06
C SER A 66 10.53 5.34 18.54
N GLY A 67 9.98 5.74 17.38
CA GLY A 67 10.22 7.07 16.80
C GLY A 67 9.55 8.23 17.56
N GLY A 68 8.54 7.97 18.40
CA GLY A 68 7.88 9.04 19.16
C GLY A 68 7.34 10.18 18.27
N PHE A 69 7.37 11.42 18.77
CA PHE A 69 6.80 12.58 18.04
C PHE A 69 7.71 13.10 16.92
N LEU A 70 9.01 13.26 17.19
CA LEU A 70 9.99 13.89 16.28
C LEU A 70 10.90 12.90 15.55
N GLY A 71 10.87 11.61 15.91
CA GLY A 71 11.79 10.61 15.39
C GLY A 71 13.09 10.53 16.17
N ASN A 72 13.86 9.49 15.91
CA ASN A 72 15.20 9.30 16.47
C ASN A 72 16.31 10.03 15.68
N GLY A 73 15.95 10.67 14.56
CA GLY A 73 16.88 11.34 13.65
C GLY A 73 17.15 10.51 12.40
N ILE A 74 17.38 11.21 11.28
CA ILE A 74 17.68 10.59 9.99
C ILE A 74 18.95 9.75 10.11
N PHE A 75 18.92 8.53 9.58
CA PHE A 75 20.01 7.56 9.70
C PHE A 75 20.39 7.25 11.15
N SER A 76 19.51 7.45 12.13
CA SER A 76 19.77 7.12 13.54
C SER A 76 18.78 6.08 14.09
N GLY A 77 18.00 5.45 13.20
CA GLY A 77 17.07 4.37 13.56
C GLY A 77 17.83 3.14 14.07
N LEU A 78 17.59 2.73 15.31
CA LEU A 78 18.28 1.64 15.98
C LEU A 78 17.87 0.29 15.38
N GLN A 79 16.58 0.15 15.05
CA GLN A 79 16.02 -1.05 14.41
C GLN A 79 16.42 -1.14 12.94
N SER A 80 16.53 0.03 12.31
CA SER A 80 16.98 0.19 10.93
C SER A 80 18.47 -0.19 10.75
N GLN A 81 19.35 0.41 11.56
CA GLN A 81 20.81 0.19 11.45
C GLN A 81 21.26 -1.20 11.86
N LEU A 82 20.63 -1.79 12.87
CA LEU A 82 21.03 -3.10 13.40
C LEU A 82 20.46 -4.27 12.57
N ASN A 83 19.86 -3.99 11.40
CA ASN A 83 19.24 -4.98 10.50
C ASN A 83 18.23 -5.89 11.21
N PHE A 84 17.56 -5.39 12.25
CA PHE A 84 16.50 -6.15 12.92
C PHE A 84 15.27 -6.34 12.02
N LEU A 85 15.12 -5.56 10.94
CA LEU A 85 14.20 -5.83 9.83
C LEU A 85 14.98 -6.12 8.53
N PRO A 86 15.08 -7.38 8.07
CA PRO A 86 15.71 -7.71 6.80
C PRO A 86 15.01 -7.06 5.59
N ALA A 87 13.69 -6.88 5.66
CA ALA A 87 12.86 -6.29 4.60
C ALA A 87 12.57 -4.79 4.80
N GLN A 88 13.40 -4.10 5.60
CA GLN A 88 13.24 -2.69 5.92
C GLN A 88 13.29 -1.76 4.69
N HIS A 89 14.10 -2.09 3.68
CA HIS A 89 14.27 -1.22 2.52
C HIS A 89 13.23 -1.45 1.43
N THR A 90 12.47 -2.55 1.48
CA THR A 90 11.45 -2.87 0.49
C THR A 90 10.06 -2.76 1.11
N ASP A 91 9.65 -3.77 1.87
CA ASP A 91 8.25 -3.99 2.22
C ASP A 91 7.86 -3.27 3.51
N PHE A 92 8.86 -2.93 4.33
CA PHE A 92 8.70 -2.27 5.63
C PHE A 92 9.42 -0.91 5.71
N VAL A 93 9.61 -0.25 4.56
CA VAL A 93 10.24 1.09 4.52
C VAL A 93 9.46 2.13 5.32
N PHE A 94 8.14 1.96 5.45
CA PHE A 94 7.33 2.81 6.29
C PHE A 94 7.71 2.74 7.78
N SER A 95 8.18 1.60 8.30
CA SER A 95 8.65 1.55 9.69
C SER A 95 9.95 2.32 9.91
N VAL A 96 10.83 2.40 8.90
CA VAL A 96 12.04 3.22 8.97
C VAL A 96 11.66 4.70 9.03
N VAL A 97 10.68 5.13 8.23
CA VAL A 97 10.14 6.50 8.30
C VAL A 97 9.56 6.80 9.67
N GLY A 98 8.76 5.88 10.22
CA GLY A 98 8.16 6.03 11.54
C GLY A 98 9.20 6.12 12.65
N GLU A 99 10.27 5.34 12.57
CA GLU A 99 11.37 5.36 13.54
C GLU A 99 12.23 6.62 13.45
N GLU A 100 12.65 7.00 12.24
CA GLU A 100 13.64 8.07 12.04
C GLU A 100 13.04 9.47 12.06
N LEU A 101 11.84 9.64 11.48
CA LEU A 101 11.17 10.93 11.36
C LEU A 101 9.97 11.09 12.31
N GLY A 102 9.61 10.02 13.04
CA GLY A 102 8.56 10.03 14.03
C GLY A 102 7.17 10.31 13.46
N PHE A 103 6.27 10.70 14.34
CA PHE A 103 4.90 11.05 14.00
C PHE A 103 4.81 12.21 13.00
N VAL A 104 5.61 13.26 13.17
CA VAL A 104 5.57 14.45 12.30
C VAL A 104 5.98 14.09 10.87
N GLY A 105 7.07 13.36 10.68
CA GLY A 105 7.50 12.94 9.35
C GLY A 105 6.53 11.94 8.70
N THR A 106 5.93 11.07 9.51
CA THR A 106 4.92 10.13 9.03
C THR A 106 3.68 10.87 8.50
N ILE A 107 3.18 11.88 9.22
CA ILE A 107 2.07 12.72 8.74
C ILE A 107 2.45 13.48 7.47
N LEU A 108 3.67 14.03 7.41
CA LEU A 108 4.15 14.73 6.23
C LEU A 108 4.15 13.80 5.01
N LEU A 109 4.67 12.58 5.15
CA LEU A 109 4.68 11.57 4.10
C LEU A 109 3.25 11.21 3.65
N LEU A 110 2.35 10.97 4.60
CA LEU A 110 0.93 10.70 4.30
C LEU A 110 0.27 11.87 3.58
N GLY A 111 0.61 13.11 3.96
CA GLY A 111 0.17 14.32 3.28
C GLY A 111 0.64 14.41 1.83
N LEU A 112 1.90 14.06 1.56
CA LEU A 112 2.44 14.01 0.20
C LEU A 112 1.71 12.96 -0.66
N TYR A 113 1.47 11.76 -0.12
CA TYR A 113 0.67 10.75 -0.83
C TYR A 113 -0.77 11.20 -1.05
N ALA A 114 -1.39 11.84 -0.06
CA ALA A 114 -2.74 12.38 -0.19
C ALA A 114 -2.82 13.42 -1.32
N ILE A 115 -1.81 14.28 -1.48
CA ILE A 115 -1.74 15.25 -2.58
C ILE A 115 -1.65 14.54 -3.94
N ILE A 116 -0.79 13.51 -4.06
CA ILE A 116 -0.64 12.73 -5.30
C ILE A 116 -1.96 12.07 -5.66
N LEU A 117 -2.60 11.39 -4.71
CA LEU A 117 -3.87 10.72 -4.92
C LEU A 117 -4.99 11.71 -5.26
N TRP A 118 -5.09 12.82 -4.52
CA TRP A 118 -6.08 13.86 -4.80
C TRP A 118 -5.93 14.44 -6.21
N ARG A 119 -4.70 14.76 -6.63
CA ARG A 119 -4.45 15.24 -7.99
C ARG A 119 -4.79 14.18 -9.03
N GLY A 120 -4.43 12.92 -8.80
CA GLY A 120 -4.79 11.84 -9.72
C GLY A 120 -6.30 11.63 -9.85
N ILE A 121 -7.05 11.70 -8.73
CA ILE A 121 -8.52 11.65 -8.74
C ILE A 121 -9.08 12.82 -9.54
N LYS A 122 -8.54 14.03 -9.33
CA LYS A 122 -8.95 15.22 -10.10
C LYS A 122 -8.75 15.01 -11.60
N ILE A 123 -7.60 14.50 -12.03
CA ILE A 123 -7.33 14.16 -13.44
C ILE A 123 -8.36 13.15 -13.97
N ALA A 124 -8.68 12.11 -13.19
CA ALA A 124 -9.65 11.10 -13.60
C ALA A 124 -11.08 11.64 -13.76
N LEU A 125 -11.49 12.59 -12.90
CA LEU A 125 -12.80 13.24 -12.95
C LEU A 125 -12.91 14.27 -14.08
N GLU A 126 -11.81 14.93 -14.40
CA GLU A 126 -11.77 15.99 -15.41
C GLU A 126 -11.30 15.49 -16.79
N ALA A 127 -11.06 14.18 -16.93
CA ALA A 127 -10.69 13.56 -18.20
C ALA A 127 -11.76 13.78 -19.27
N ARG A 128 -11.31 14.01 -20.51
CA ARG A 128 -12.16 14.36 -21.64
C ARG A 128 -13.05 13.20 -22.11
N ASP A 129 -12.52 11.99 -22.08
CA ASP A 129 -13.16 10.78 -22.59
C ASP A 129 -13.15 9.67 -21.54
N LEU A 130 -14.04 8.68 -21.72
CA LEU A 130 -14.19 7.57 -20.78
C LEU A 130 -12.90 6.75 -20.66
N LEU A 131 -12.16 6.55 -21.75
CA LEU A 131 -10.91 5.79 -21.70
C LEU A 131 -9.86 6.53 -20.87
N GLY A 132 -9.70 7.85 -21.08
CA GLY A 132 -8.85 8.69 -20.24
C GLY A 132 -9.22 8.62 -18.75
N SER A 133 -10.52 8.71 -18.43
CA SER A 133 -11.01 8.59 -17.06
C SER A 133 -10.72 7.22 -16.44
N LEU A 134 -10.92 6.13 -17.19
CA LEU A 134 -10.64 4.77 -16.72
C LEU A 134 -9.14 4.51 -16.53
N LEU A 135 -8.28 4.99 -17.44
CA LEU A 135 -6.83 4.90 -17.30
C LEU A 135 -6.34 5.64 -16.05
N ALA A 136 -6.78 6.89 -15.87
CA ALA A 136 -6.42 7.68 -14.70
C ALA A 136 -6.96 7.05 -13.40
N THR A 137 -8.20 6.54 -13.42
CA THR A 137 -8.78 5.79 -12.29
C THR A 137 -7.97 4.55 -11.95
N GLY A 138 -7.54 3.78 -12.97
CA GLY A 138 -6.70 2.60 -12.79
C GLY A 138 -5.33 2.95 -12.17
N ALA A 139 -4.69 4.00 -12.68
CA ALA A 139 -3.42 4.53 -12.17
C ALA A 139 -3.52 4.98 -10.70
N VAL A 140 -4.55 5.76 -10.35
CA VAL A 140 -4.81 6.18 -8.96
C VAL A 140 -5.09 4.98 -8.05
N SER A 141 -5.94 4.07 -8.52
CA SER A 141 -6.28 2.85 -7.77
C SER A 141 -5.02 2.03 -7.47
N PHE A 142 -4.15 1.87 -8.46
CA PHE A 142 -2.88 1.17 -8.30
C PHE A 142 -2.02 1.78 -7.18
N LEU A 143 -1.81 3.11 -7.20
CA LEU A 143 -1.04 3.80 -6.15
C LEU A 143 -1.72 3.67 -4.79
N PHE A 144 -3.03 3.91 -4.73
CA PHE A 144 -3.81 3.84 -3.49
C PHE A 144 -3.69 2.47 -2.81
N PHE A 145 -3.84 1.38 -3.57
CA PHE A 145 -3.72 0.03 -3.02
C PHE A 145 -2.32 -0.25 -2.48
N HIS A 146 -1.26 0.15 -3.20
CA HIS A 146 0.11 -0.06 -2.71
C HIS A 146 0.39 0.74 -1.44
N ILE A 147 -0.05 2.01 -1.38
CA ILE A 147 0.12 2.86 -0.20
C ILE A 147 -0.62 2.30 1.01
N VAL A 148 -1.92 2.02 0.87
CA VAL A 148 -2.75 1.56 1.99
C VAL A 148 -2.31 0.18 2.48
N VAL A 149 -2.01 -0.75 1.57
CA VAL A 149 -1.61 -2.10 1.96
C VAL A 149 -0.23 -2.09 2.61
N ASN A 150 0.75 -1.37 2.05
CA ASN A 150 2.08 -1.29 2.63
C ASN A 150 2.08 -0.66 4.03
N ILE A 151 1.38 0.47 4.19
CA ILE A 151 1.30 1.15 5.48
C ILE A 151 0.50 0.29 6.49
N GLY A 152 -0.59 -0.32 6.05
CA GLY A 152 -1.39 -1.22 6.88
C GLY A 152 -0.63 -2.46 7.33
N MET A 153 0.23 -3.06 6.47
CA MET A 153 1.05 -4.20 6.88
C MET A 153 2.17 -3.79 7.85
N ALA A 154 2.78 -2.62 7.68
CA ALA A 154 3.80 -2.11 8.58
C ALA A 154 3.24 -1.84 10.00
N MET A 155 2.01 -1.30 10.08
CA MET A 155 1.30 -1.13 11.36
C MET A 155 0.72 -2.44 11.92
N GLY A 156 0.74 -3.52 11.14
CA GLY A 156 0.12 -4.81 11.51
C GLY A 156 -1.40 -4.82 11.47
N MET A 157 -2.03 -3.89 10.76
CA MET A 157 -3.47 -3.83 10.50
C MET A 157 -3.90 -4.70 9.31
N LEU A 158 -2.99 -4.95 8.36
CA LEU A 158 -3.20 -5.78 7.18
C LEU A 158 -2.17 -6.91 7.11
N PRO A 159 -2.47 -8.03 6.41
CA PRO A 159 -1.54 -9.15 6.30
C PRO A 159 -0.26 -8.72 5.59
N ALA A 160 0.88 -9.27 6.01
CA ALA A 160 2.16 -9.04 5.35
C ALA A 160 2.19 -9.70 3.97
N THR A 161 1.92 -8.90 2.93
CA THR A 161 1.84 -9.35 1.53
C THR A 161 3.12 -9.08 0.73
N GLY A 162 4.06 -8.30 1.27
CA GLY A 162 5.32 -7.95 0.60
C GLY A 162 5.12 -6.99 -0.58
N ILE A 163 4.25 -5.99 -0.40
CA ILE A 163 3.95 -5.01 -1.44
C ILE A 163 4.79 -3.75 -1.17
N PRO A 164 5.57 -3.26 -2.14
CA PRO A 164 6.41 -2.08 -1.95
C PRO A 164 5.59 -0.78 -1.91
N LEU A 165 6.10 0.20 -1.17
CA LEU A 165 5.56 1.55 -1.06
C LEU A 165 6.01 2.41 -2.25
N PRO A 166 5.07 3.04 -3.00
CA PRO A 166 5.42 3.84 -4.18
C PRO A 166 6.42 4.95 -3.89
N PHE A 167 7.42 5.12 -4.77
CA PHE A 167 8.48 6.14 -4.71
C PHE A 167 9.47 6.06 -3.54
N LEU A 168 9.21 5.24 -2.52
CA LEU A 168 10.07 5.15 -1.33
C LEU A 168 10.79 3.81 -1.22
N SER A 169 10.12 2.71 -1.54
CA SER A 169 10.71 1.37 -1.45
C SER A 169 11.81 1.17 -2.49
N TYR A 170 12.84 0.43 -2.08
CA TYR A 170 13.92 0.01 -2.95
C TYR A 170 13.43 -1.05 -3.95
N GLY A 171 13.55 -0.77 -5.24
CA GLY A 171 13.18 -1.70 -6.31
C GLY A 171 13.11 -1.02 -7.67
N GLY A 172 14.08 -1.31 -8.56
CA GLY A 172 14.19 -0.65 -9.86
C GLY A 172 12.93 -0.81 -10.74
N SER A 173 12.44 -2.04 -10.90
CA SER A 173 11.26 -2.33 -11.72
C SER A 173 9.98 -1.68 -11.16
N PHE A 174 9.83 -1.67 -9.84
CA PHE A 174 8.68 -1.03 -9.20
C PHE A 174 8.75 0.50 -9.31
N MET A 175 9.95 1.09 -9.16
CA MET A 175 10.16 2.52 -9.39
C MET A 175 9.78 2.91 -10.83
N ILE A 176 10.26 2.16 -11.83
CA ILE A 176 9.90 2.38 -13.23
C ILE A 176 8.38 2.27 -13.43
N SER A 177 7.74 1.28 -12.81
CA SER A 177 6.29 1.11 -12.88
C SER A 177 5.55 2.32 -12.30
N ASN A 178 5.99 2.84 -11.15
CA ASN A 178 5.42 4.05 -10.55
C ASN A 178 5.61 5.28 -11.45
N LEU A 179 6.77 5.43 -12.10
CA LEU A 179 7.02 6.52 -13.05
C LEU A 179 6.11 6.42 -14.29
N ILE A 180 5.88 5.21 -14.81
CA ILE A 180 4.93 4.97 -15.91
C ILE A 180 3.51 5.36 -15.48
N VAL A 181 3.10 4.99 -14.28
CA VAL A 181 1.78 5.35 -13.72
C VAL A 181 1.60 6.87 -13.65
N ILE A 182 2.61 7.62 -13.20
CA ILE A 182 2.59 9.09 -13.23
C ILE A 182 2.57 9.62 -14.67
N GLY A 183 3.35 9.03 -15.57
CA GLY A 183 3.36 9.39 -16.99
C GLY A 183 1.99 9.24 -17.65
N ILE A 184 1.24 8.19 -17.32
CA ILE A 184 -0.14 7.99 -17.78
C ILE A 184 -1.05 9.12 -17.26
N LEU A 185 -0.97 9.45 -15.97
CA LEU A 185 -1.78 10.54 -15.39
C LEU A 185 -1.49 11.89 -16.07
N LEU A 186 -0.21 12.21 -16.29
CA LEU A 186 0.19 13.43 -16.97
C LEU A 186 -0.26 13.46 -18.44
N ASN A 187 -0.21 12.31 -19.13
CA ASN A 187 -0.67 12.21 -20.51
C ASN A 187 -2.18 12.46 -20.63
N VAL A 188 -2.98 11.90 -19.71
CA VAL A 188 -4.43 12.13 -19.67
C VAL A 188 -4.75 13.60 -19.41
N GLU A 189 -4.06 14.25 -18.47
CA GLU A 189 -4.26 15.68 -18.17
C GLU A 189 -3.86 16.57 -19.36
N LEU A 190 -2.78 16.23 -20.08
CA LEU A 190 -2.35 17.00 -21.24
C LEU A 190 -3.39 16.98 -22.38
N HIS A 191 -3.98 15.82 -22.66
CA HIS A 191 -4.96 15.66 -23.75
C HIS A 191 -6.37 16.19 -23.42
N LYS A 192 -6.58 16.65 -22.18
CA LYS A 192 -7.81 17.33 -21.76
C LYS A 192 -7.95 18.71 -22.40
N VAL A 193 -6.85 19.43 -22.62
CA VAL A 193 -6.85 20.78 -23.18
C VAL A 193 -6.77 20.70 -24.71
N LYS A 194 -7.80 21.21 -25.42
CA LYS A 194 -7.70 21.43 -26.87
C LYS A 194 -6.71 22.57 -27.12
N TRP A 195 -5.70 22.33 -27.94
CA TRP A 195 -5.03 23.38 -28.70
C TRP A 195 -5.98 23.87 -29.82
#